data_AF-A0A4U9V8L5-F1
#
_entry.id   AF-A0A4U9V8L5-F1
#
_cell.length_a   1.000
_cell.length_b   1.000
_cell.length_c   1.000
_cell.angle_alpha   90.00
_cell.angle_beta   90.00
_cell.angle_gamma   90.00
#
_symmetry.space_group_name_H-M   'P 1'
#
loop_
_entity.id
_entity.type
_entity.pdbx_description
1 polymer ?
#
loop_
_entity_poly.entity_id
_entity_poly.type
_entity_poly.pdbx_seq_one_letter_code
_entity_poly.pdbx_strand_id
1 'polypeptide(L)' 'MERSVFYISDGTAITAEVLGHAVLSQFPVKATTFTLPFVETEARARGVCQQINDIYQQTGVRPLVFYSIISRKCAR' A
#
# COMPACT_ATOMS: atom_id res chain seq x y z
N MET A 1 8.51 12.71 -11.13
CA MET A 1 8.69 11.25 -10.90
C MET A 1 7.40 10.75 -10.30
N GLU A 2 6.77 9.75 -10.92
CA GLU A 2 5.53 9.17 -10.42
C GLU A 2 5.86 8.14 -9.34
N ARG A 3 5.15 8.20 -8.20
CA ARG A 3 5.34 7.24 -7.10
C ARG A 3 4.20 6.24 -7.07
N SER A 4 4.51 4.97 -6.88
CA SER A 4 3.48 3.97 -6.57
C SER A 4 3.05 4.09 -5.12
N VAL A 5 1.74 4.12 -4.87
CA VAL A 5 1.13 4.23 -3.55
C VAL A 5 0.20 3.05 -3.34
N PHE A 6 0.39 2.30 -2.26
CA PHE A 6 -0.41 1.13 -1.92
C PHE A 6 -1.27 1.42 -0.70
N TYR A 7 -2.56 1.10 -0.80
CA TYR A 7 -3.52 1.13 0.30
C TYR A 7 -3.90 -0.30 0.65
N ILE A 8 -3.49 -0.78 1.82
CA ILE A 8 -3.63 -2.18 2.22
C ILE A 8 -4.50 -2.26 3.46
N SER A 9 -5.45 -3.20 3.48
CA SER A 9 -6.22 -3.47 4.71
C SER A 9 -6.69 -4.90 4.78
N ASP A 10 -6.86 -5.41 6.00
CA ASP A 10 -7.61 -6.63 6.28
C ASP A 10 -9.13 -6.44 6.14
N GLY A 11 -9.63 -5.19 6.09
CA GLY A 11 -11.00 -4.84 5.71
C GLY A 11 -11.10 -4.27 4.30
N THR A 12 -11.87 -3.20 4.13
CA THR A 12 -12.18 -2.60 2.81
C THR A 12 -11.11 -1.66 2.26
N ALA A 13 -10.07 -1.34 3.03
CA ALA A 13 -9.03 -0.35 2.71
C ALA A 13 -9.48 1.13 2.62
N ILE A 14 -10.76 1.44 2.78
CA ILE A 14 -11.29 2.82 2.76
C ILE A 14 -10.56 3.72 3.76
N THR A 15 -10.30 3.24 4.98
CA THR A 15 -9.57 4.00 6.00
C THR A 15 -8.14 4.34 5.55
N ALA A 16 -7.44 3.37 4.94
CA ALA A 16 -6.08 3.58 4.44
C ALA A 16 -6.06 4.57 3.25
N GLU A 17 -7.05 4.47 2.36
CA GLU A 17 -7.23 5.38 1.22
C GLU A 17 -7.50 6.81 1.66
N VAL A 18 -8.48 7.01 2.54
CA VAL A 18 -8.84 8.35 3.04
C VAL A 18 -7.66 9.00 3.76
N LEU A 19 -6.98 8.25 4.62
CA LEU A 19 -5.81 8.76 5.34
C LEU A 19 -4.69 9.12 4.38
N GLY A 20 -4.30 8.22 3.48
CA GLY A 20 -3.17 8.49 2.59
C GLY A 20 -3.48 9.53 1.53
N HIS A 21 -4.73 9.63 1.04
CA HIS A 21 -5.16 10.74 0.19
C HIS A 21 -5.05 12.08 0.92
N ALA A 22 -5.52 12.17 2.18
CA ALA A 22 -5.43 13.37 2.98
C ALA A 22 -3.98 13.77 3.32
N VAL A 23 -3.07 12.80 3.48
CA VAL A 23 -1.65 13.08 3.70
C VAL A 23 -0.97 13.52 2.40
N LEU A 24 -1.23 12.81 1.30
CA LEU A 24 -0.58 13.08 0.02
C LEU A 24 -1.06 14.38 -0.63
N SER A 25 -2.28 14.85 -0.34
CA SER A 25 -2.78 16.13 -0.84
C SER A 25 -1.95 17.33 -0.35
N GLN A 26 -1.19 17.17 0.74
CA GLN A 26 -0.31 18.20 1.28
C GLN A 26 1.03 18.31 0.54
N PHE A 27 1.28 17.45 -0.45
CA PHE A 27 2.51 17.41 -1.21
C PHE A 27 2.22 17.39 -2.71
N PRO A 28 3.06 18.02 -3.55
CA PRO A 28 2.92 17.98 -5.01
C PRO A 28 3.43 16.64 -5.58
N VAL A 29 2.83 15.52 -5.17
CA VAL A 29 3.21 14.16 -5.59
C VAL A 29 2.25 13.67 -6.68
N LYS A 30 2.80 13.22 -7.80
CA LYS A 30 2.05 12.43 -8.79
C LYS A 30 2.18 10.96 -8.40
N ALA A 31 1.05 10.29 -8.19
CA ALA A 31 1.03 8.93 -7.68
C ALA A 31 0.13 8.01 -8.50
N THR A 32 0.63 6.81 -8.78
CA THR A 32 -0.19 5.68 -9.23
C THR A 32 -0.66 4.92 -7.99
N THR A 33 -1.97 4.81 -7.78
CA THR A 33 -2.53 4.20 -6.58
C THR A 33 -2.99 2.77 -6.80
N PHE A 34 -2.76 1.91 -5.81
CA PHE A 34 -3.17 0.51 -5.77
C PHE A 34 -3.94 0.24 -4.47
N THR A 35 -5.16 -0.24 -4.56
CA THR A 35 -6.00 -0.54 -3.39
C THR A 35 -6.17 -2.05 -3.25
N LEU A 36 -5.79 -2.55 -2.07
CA LEU A 36 -5.69 -3.98 -1.75
C LEU A 36 -6.51 -4.27 -0.48
N PRO A 37 -7.83 -4.52 -0.65
CA PRO A 37 -8.70 -4.89 0.47
C PRO A 37 -8.59 -6.39 0.80
N PHE A 38 -9.04 -6.76 2.00
CA PHE A 38 -9.16 -8.14 2.51
C PHE A 38 -7.82 -8.91 2.55
N VAL A 39 -6.74 -8.23 2.92
CA VAL A 39 -5.42 -8.82 3.16
C VAL A 39 -5.35 -9.43 4.55
N GLU A 40 -6.11 -10.50 4.73
CA GLU A 40 -6.33 -11.15 6.03
C GLU A 40 -5.33 -12.28 6.32
N THR A 41 -4.74 -12.87 5.28
CA THR A 41 -3.84 -14.01 5.41
C THR A 41 -2.39 -13.63 5.17
N GLU A 42 -1.47 -14.30 5.86
CA GLU A 42 -0.03 -14.07 5.65
C GLU A 42 0.39 -14.38 4.21
N ALA A 43 -0.23 -15.37 3.56
CA ALA A 43 0.06 -15.69 2.17
C ALA A 43 -0.28 -14.51 1.24
N ARG A 44 -1.43 -13.86 1.47
CA ARG A 44 -1.83 -12.67 0.70
C ARG A 44 -0.92 -11.49 1.02
N ALA A 45 -0.58 -11.27 2.29
CA ALA A 45 0.36 -10.22 2.69
C ALA A 45 1.73 -10.41 2.02
N ARG A 46 2.28 -11.63 2.01
CA ARG A 46 3.53 -11.96 1.31
C ARG A 46 3.43 -11.69 -0.20
N GLY A 47 2.31 -12.04 -0.82
CA GLY A 47 2.06 -11.74 -2.23
C GLY A 47 2.07 -10.24 -2.53
N VAL A 48 1.45 -9.44 -1.65
CA VAL A 48 1.48 -7.97 -1.76
C VAL A 48 2.89 -7.41 -1.56
N CYS A 49 3.65 -7.91 -0.58
CA CYS A 49 5.04 -7.53 -0.38
C CYS A 49 5.88 -7.83 -1.63
N GLN A 50 5.67 -8.98 -2.28
CA GLN A 50 6.35 -9.31 -3.52
C GLN A 50 6.02 -8.31 -4.64
N GLN A 51 4.74 -7.97 -4.82
CA GLN A 51 4.31 -6.99 -5.82
C GLN A 51 4.96 -5.60 -5.60
N ILE A 52 5.03 -5.16 -4.34
CA ILE A 52 5.67 -3.89 -3.97
C ILE A 52 7.17 -3.94 -4.32
N ASN A 53 7.84 -5.05 -4.00
CA ASN A 53 9.24 -5.26 -4.30
C ASN A 53 9.50 -5.28 -5.81
N ASP A 54 8.67 -5.97 -6.58
CA ASP A 54 8.82 -6.06 -8.04
C ASP A 54 8.69 -4.68 -8.70
N ILE A 55 7.73 -3.87 -8.24
CA ILE A 55 7.58 -2.48 -8.72
C ILE A 55 8.79 -1.63 -8.33
N TYR A 56 9.35 -1.82 -7.13
CA TYR A 56 10.58 -1.13 -6.75
C TYR A 56 11.75 -1.53 -7.65
N GLN A 57 11.92 -2.83 -7.94
CA GLN A 57 13.00 -3.32 -8.80
C GLN A 57 12.88 -2.80 -10.24
N GLN A 58 11.65 -2.69 -10.77
CA GLN A 58 11.41 -2.20 -12.12
C GLN A 58 11.57 -0.69 -12.26
N THR A 59 11.11 0.07 -11.27
CA THR A 59 11.06 1.55 -11.36
C THR A 59 12.28 2.23 -10.73
N GLY A 60 12.97 1.55 -9.81
CA GLY A 60 13.99 2.16 -8.93
C GLY A 60 13.43 3.16 -7.91
N VAL A 61 12.10 3.35 -7.86
CA VAL A 61 11.43 4.33 -7.00
C VAL A 61 10.76 3.60 -5.86
N ARG A 62 11.14 3.93 -4.61
CA ARG A 62 10.56 3.29 -3.43
C ARG A 62 9.06 3.62 -3.33
N PRO A 63 8.17 2.60 -3.32
CA PRO A 63 6.74 2.83 -3.16
C PRO A 63 6.37 3.35 -1.77
N LEU A 64 5.24 4.04 -1.67
CA LEU A 64 4.62 4.43 -0.42
C LEU A 64 3.53 3.41 -0.06
N VAL A 65 3.43 3.04 1.21
CA VAL A 65 2.47 2.04 1.68
C VAL A 65 1.71 2.60 2.88
N PHE A 66 0.41 2.75 2.72
CA PHE A 66 -0.55 3.02 3.78
C PHE A 66 -1.27 1.73 4.09
N TYR A 67 -1.25 1.30 5.35
CA TYR A 67 -1.93 0.07 5.74
C TYR A 67 -2.73 0.23 7.02
N SER A 68 -3.83 -0.51 7.09
CA SER A 68 -4.66 -0.68 8.28
C SER A 68 -4.92 -2.17 8.46
N ILE A 69 -4.05 -2.82 9.23
CA ILE A 69 -4.12 -4.26 9.54
C ILE A 69 -4.11 -4.42 11.06
N ILE A 70 -5.07 -5.16 11.59
CA ILE A 70 -5.22 -5.43 13.03
C ILE A 70 -4.40 -6.67 13.42
N SER A 71 -4.31 -7.65 12.53
CA SER A 71 -3.61 -8.93 12.80
C SER A 71 -2.09 -8.76 12.82
N ARG A 72 -1.47 -8.97 13.99
CA ARG A 72 -0.01 -8.96 14.18
C ARG A 72 0.76 -9.98 13.33
N LYS A 73 0.07 -10.99 12.79
CA LYS A 73 0.69 -12.01 11.91
C LYS A 73 0.95 -11.49 10.51
N CYS A 74 0.14 -10.53 10.05
CA CYS A 74 0.15 -10.05 8.65
C CYS A 74 0.89 -8.71 8.48
N ALA A 75 1.23 -8.03 9.57
CA ALA A 75 1.85 -6.69 9.57
C ALA A 75 3.40 -6.69 9.60
N ARG A 76 4.06 -7.84 9.40
CA ARG A 76 5.51 -8.01 9.47
C ARG A 76 6.14 -8.20 8.09
#